data_AF-A0A0Q7VZ21-F1
#
_entry.id   AF-A0A0Q7VZ21-F1
#
_cell.length_a   1.000
_cell.length_b   1.000
_cell.length_c   1.000
_cell.angle_alpha   90.00
_cell.angle_beta   90.00
_cell.angle_gamma   90.00
#
_symmetry.space_group_name_H-M   'P 1'
#
loop_
_entity.id
_entity.type
_entity.pdbx_description
1 polymer ?
#
loop_
_entity_poly.entity_id
_entity_poly.type
_entity_poly.pdbx_seq_one_letter_code
_entity_poly.pdbx_strand_id
1 'polypeptide(L)'
;MGPQGRDQVWQDYHLWEFEIGPHRYGDPNPEYPTDPPTQRAAGVKLAALIARGDLAFSYVYDFGDNWRHVVQVEGVEPAQPHAPYPHFIEGSRRCPPEDVGGTPGFEGFLEAVTTPRHPERRTMLDWYGGPYDPKDINRQMIEYRFAQIAKRRMKPSPR
;
A
#
# COMPACT_ATOMS: atom_id res chain seq x y z
N MET A 1 -21.92 13.90 -2.79
CA MET A 1 -21.89 12.48 -2.34
C MET A 1 -22.16 11.60 -3.53
N GLY A 2 -21.09 11.06 -4.15
CA GLY A 2 -21.21 10.05 -5.19
C GLY A 2 -21.23 8.64 -4.58
N PRO A 3 -21.74 7.63 -5.30
CA PRO A 3 -21.79 6.26 -4.78
C PRO A 3 -20.36 5.71 -4.74
N GLN A 4 -19.80 5.56 -3.54
CA GLN A 4 -18.48 4.96 -3.32
C GLN A 4 -18.56 3.46 -3.66
N GLY A 5 -17.97 3.10 -4.79
CA GLY A 5 -17.85 1.72 -5.22
C GLY A 5 -16.98 0.94 -4.25
N ARG A 6 -17.64 0.15 -3.38
CA ARG A 6 -17.27 -1.18 -2.88
C ARG A 6 -15.75 -1.44 -2.83
N ASP A 7 -15.18 -1.29 -1.64
CA ASP A 7 -13.83 -1.66 -1.15
C ASP A 7 -12.94 -0.45 -0.80
N GLN A 8 -12.91 -0.11 0.50
CA GLN A 8 -11.98 0.87 1.09
C GLN A 8 -10.59 0.26 1.26
N VAL A 9 -9.90 0.01 0.16
CA VAL A 9 -8.44 -0.19 0.15
C VAL A 9 -7.77 1.14 -0.15
N TRP A 10 -6.44 1.23 -0.01
CA TRP A 10 -5.72 2.46 -0.29
C TRP A 10 -5.86 2.95 -1.74
N GLN A 11 -6.01 4.27 -1.90
CA GLN A 11 -6.43 4.91 -3.14
C GLN A 11 -5.35 5.79 -3.82
N ASP A 12 -4.15 5.88 -3.25
CA ASP A 12 -3.01 6.61 -3.82
C ASP A 12 -3.24 8.13 -3.91
N TYR A 13 -3.99 8.70 -2.94
CA TYR A 13 -4.25 10.14 -2.86
C TYR A 13 -3.45 10.85 -1.76
N HIS A 14 -2.78 10.10 -0.89
CA HIS A 14 -1.95 10.65 0.16
C HIS A 14 -0.46 10.66 -0.23
N LEU A 15 0.31 11.49 0.46
CA LEU A 15 1.77 11.51 0.33
C LEU A 15 2.36 10.18 0.78
N TRP A 16 3.49 9.82 0.16
CA TRP A 16 4.22 8.60 0.47
C TRP A 16 5.72 8.78 0.24
N GLU A 17 6.51 7.98 0.95
CA GLU A 17 7.97 7.92 0.75
C GLU A 17 8.54 6.54 1.10
N PHE A 18 9.71 6.24 0.55
CA PHE A 18 10.59 5.16 1.00
C PHE A 18 11.72 5.74 1.87
N GLU A 19 11.96 5.16 3.03
CA GLU A 19 13.11 5.46 3.88
C GLU A 19 14.17 4.35 3.67
N ILE A 20 15.28 4.66 3.01
CA ILE A 20 16.36 3.72 2.67
C ILE A 20 17.68 4.27 3.21
N GLY A 21 18.18 3.69 4.29
CA GLY A 21 19.36 4.21 5.00
C GLY A 21 19.13 5.68 5.41
N PRO A 22 20.05 6.61 5.10
CA PRO A 22 19.90 8.03 5.40
C PRO A 22 19.08 8.80 4.35
N HIS A 23 18.43 8.11 3.40
CA HIS A 23 17.76 8.76 2.26
C HIS A 23 16.26 8.52 2.27
N ARG A 24 15.52 9.51 1.79
CA ARG A 24 14.07 9.45 1.55
C ARG A 24 13.78 9.56 0.05
N TYR A 25 12.85 8.75 -0.45
CA TYR A 25 12.45 8.75 -1.86
C TYR A 25 10.92 8.78 -2.01
N GLY A 26 10.37 9.81 -2.66
CA GLY A 26 8.93 9.98 -2.86
C GLY A 26 8.64 10.93 -4.02
N ASP A 27 7.50 11.61 -4.02
CA ASP A 27 7.33 12.82 -4.84
C ASP A 27 7.51 14.05 -3.94
N PRO A 28 8.60 14.84 -4.11
CA PRO A 28 8.87 15.96 -3.23
C PRO A 28 7.74 16.99 -3.27
N ASN A 29 7.20 17.34 -2.10
CA ASN A 29 6.15 18.34 -1.97
C ASN A 29 6.68 19.56 -1.19
N PRO A 30 6.77 20.76 -1.79
CA PRO A 30 7.23 21.97 -1.12
C PRO A 30 6.39 22.38 0.10
N GLU A 31 5.12 21.99 0.16
CA GLU A 31 4.22 22.27 1.30
C GLU A 31 4.49 21.34 2.49
N TYR A 32 5.14 20.20 2.25
CA TYR A 32 5.48 19.19 3.25
C TYR A 32 6.98 18.86 3.18
N PRO A 33 7.87 19.80 3.52
CA PRO A 33 9.30 19.56 3.50
C PRO A 33 9.69 18.51 4.55
N THR A 34 10.59 17.61 4.17
CA THR A 34 11.16 16.59 5.06
C THR A 34 12.63 16.88 5.38
N ASP A 35 13.12 16.34 6.49
CA ASP A 35 14.55 16.32 6.83
C ASP A 35 15.03 14.87 7.06
N PRO A 36 15.97 14.34 6.25
CA PRO A 36 16.54 14.96 5.05
C PRO A 36 15.49 15.18 3.94
N PRO A 37 15.77 16.07 2.97
CA PRO A 37 14.85 16.33 1.87
C PRO A 37 14.52 15.06 1.07
N THR A 38 13.24 14.88 0.78
CA THR A 38 12.75 13.79 -0.05
C THR A 38 13.31 13.93 -1.45
N GLN A 39 13.96 12.88 -1.93
CA GLN A 39 14.44 12.78 -3.30
C GLN A 39 13.31 12.24 -4.17
N ARG A 40 13.28 12.64 -5.45
CA ARG A 40 12.31 12.11 -6.40
C ARG A 40 12.55 10.60 -6.62
N ALA A 41 11.55 9.79 -6.28
CA ALA A 41 11.57 8.33 -6.47
C ALA A 41 11.50 7.95 -7.96
N ALA A 42 10.84 8.76 -8.78
CA ALA A 42 10.77 8.53 -10.22
C ALA A 42 12.19 8.52 -10.83
N GLY A 43 12.56 7.38 -11.42
CA GLY A 43 13.88 7.15 -12.01
C GLY A 43 14.81 6.29 -11.16
N VAL A 44 14.55 6.17 -9.85
CA VAL A 44 15.31 5.26 -8.98
C VAL A 44 14.87 3.82 -9.27
N LYS A 45 15.83 2.95 -9.61
CA LYS A 45 15.57 1.55 -9.93
C LYS A 45 15.81 0.68 -8.69
N LEU A 46 14.85 -0.19 -8.37
CA LEU A 46 15.02 -1.18 -7.29
C LEU A 46 16.28 -2.04 -7.48
N ALA A 47 16.63 -2.40 -8.72
CA ALA A 47 17.86 -3.13 -9.01
C ALA A 47 19.15 -2.40 -8.58
N ALA A 48 19.17 -1.06 -8.65
CA ALA A 48 20.31 -0.27 -8.19
C ALA A 48 20.42 -0.27 -6.65
N LEU A 49 19.27 -0.26 -5.96
CA LEU A 49 19.21 -0.38 -4.49
C LEU A 49 19.74 -1.75 -4.04
N ILE A 50 19.27 -2.81 -4.69
CA ILE A 50 19.73 -4.19 -4.44
C ILE A 50 21.24 -4.31 -4.69
N ALA A 51 21.76 -3.76 -5.79
CA ALA A 51 23.19 -3.79 -6.10
C ALA A 51 24.06 -3.03 -5.08
N ARG A 52 23.49 -2.05 -4.37
CA ARG A 52 24.14 -1.33 -3.27
C ARG A 52 24.08 -2.11 -1.94
N GLY A 53 23.27 -3.15 -1.86
CA GLY A 53 23.06 -3.95 -0.65
C GLY A 53 21.83 -3.53 0.19
N ASP A 54 20.99 -2.62 -0.31
CA ASP A 54 19.76 -2.24 0.37
C ASP A 54 18.67 -3.27 0.13
N LEU A 55 18.62 -4.29 1.00
CA LEU A 55 17.67 -5.40 0.91
C LEU A 55 16.48 -5.26 1.85
N ALA A 56 16.47 -4.26 2.73
CA ALA A 56 15.34 -3.95 3.60
C ALA A 56 15.21 -2.44 3.77
N PHE A 57 13.98 -1.92 3.67
CA PHE A 57 13.69 -0.49 3.80
C PHE A 57 12.23 -0.26 4.16
N SER A 58 11.92 0.95 4.64
CA SER A 58 10.55 1.32 5.00
C SER A 58 9.83 1.96 3.83
N TYR A 59 8.52 1.74 3.72
CA TYR A 59 7.59 2.50 2.91
C TYR A 59 6.55 3.14 3.84
N VAL A 60 6.43 4.45 3.77
CA VAL A 60 5.46 5.25 4.53
C VAL A 60 4.38 5.70 3.56
N TYR A 61 3.12 5.38 3.86
CA TYR A 61 1.95 5.87 3.15
C TYR A 61 1.08 6.68 4.09
N ASP A 62 0.55 7.79 3.58
CA ASP A 62 -0.21 8.78 4.31
C ASP A 62 0.56 9.41 5.48
N PHE A 63 1.00 10.66 5.31
CA PHE A 63 1.75 11.36 6.34
C PHE A 63 0.88 11.76 7.55
N GLY A 64 -0.45 11.74 7.41
CA GLY A 64 -1.38 11.89 8.53
C GLY A 64 -1.47 10.61 9.35
N ASP A 65 -1.90 9.51 8.72
CA ASP A 65 -2.11 8.22 9.39
C ASP A 65 -0.82 7.44 9.67
N ASN A 66 0.27 7.78 8.98
CA ASN A 66 1.62 7.23 9.11
C ASN A 66 1.65 5.70 9.01
N TRP A 67 1.06 5.16 7.93
CA TRP A 67 1.12 3.74 7.66
C TRP A 67 2.53 3.33 7.25
N ARG A 68 3.19 2.48 8.07
CA ARG A 68 4.56 2.05 7.85
C ARG A 68 4.62 0.58 7.46
N HIS A 69 5.20 0.32 6.29
CA HIS A 69 5.52 -1.01 5.79
C HIS A 69 7.02 -1.24 5.82
N VAL A 70 7.43 -2.45 6.19
CA VAL A 70 8.78 -2.94 5.90
C VAL A 70 8.72 -3.67 4.56
N VAL A 71 9.59 -3.26 3.64
CA VAL A 71 9.81 -3.92 2.36
C VAL A 71 11.13 -4.65 2.44
N GLN A 72 11.10 -5.97 2.23
CA GLN A 72 12.28 -6.83 2.27
C GLN A 72 12.44 -7.58 0.96
N VAL A 73 13.65 -7.58 0.44
CA VAL A 73 14.06 -8.39 -0.72
C VAL A 73 14.55 -9.73 -0.19
N GLU A 74 13.75 -10.77 -0.38
CA GLU A 74 14.04 -12.12 0.11
C GLU A 74 14.89 -12.94 -0.88
N GLY A 75 14.86 -12.58 -2.17
CA GLY A 75 15.60 -13.28 -3.21
C GLY A 75 15.63 -12.50 -4.52
N VAL A 76 16.62 -12.81 -5.36
CA VAL A 76 16.77 -12.26 -6.71
C VAL A 76 16.99 -13.41 -7.67
N GLU A 77 16.09 -13.53 -8.64
CA GLU A 77 16.10 -14.64 -9.59
C GLU A 77 15.97 -14.13 -11.03
N PRO A 78 16.40 -14.92 -12.02
CA PRO A 78 16.14 -14.61 -13.42
C PRO A 78 14.64 -14.45 -13.69
N ALA A 79 14.28 -13.37 -14.38
CA ALA A 79 12.90 -13.14 -14.77
C ALA A 79 12.42 -14.25 -15.73
N GLN A 80 11.19 -14.73 -15.53
CA GLN A 80 10.57 -15.70 -16.42
C GLN A 80 10.24 -15.02 -17.76
N PRO A 81 10.73 -15.57 -18.90
CA PRO A 81 10.44 -14.99 -20.21
C PRO A 81 8.94 -14.85 -20.45
N HIS A 82 8.53 -13.69 -20.94
CA HIS A 82 7.14 -13.35 -21.29
C HIS A 82 6.13 -13.35 -20.11
N ALA A 83 6.58 -13.55 -18.87
CA ALA A 83 5.68 -13.52 -17.72
C ALA A 83 5.20 -12.08 -17.40
N PRO A 84 3.91 -11.89 -17.08
CA PRO A 84 3.35 -10.58 -16.75
C PRO A 84 3.57 -10.20 -15.28
N TYR A 85 4.61 -9.42 -14.97
CA TYR A 85 4.89 -8.96 -13.60
C TYR A 85 4.13 -7.68 -13.22
N PRO A 86 3.72 -7.50 -11.94
CA PRO A 86 4.01 -8.34 -10.77
C PRO A 86 3.04 -9.52 -10.56
N HIS A 87 3.46 -10.52 -9.78
CA HIS A 87 2.63 -11.65 -9.33
C HIS A 87 2.37 -11.57 -7.82
N PHE A 88 1.16 -11.92 -7.40
CA PHE A 88 0.83 -12.11 -6.00
C PHE A 88 1.07 -13.57 -5.62
N ILE A 89 2.01 -13.81 -4.71
CA ILE A 89 2.38 -15.15 -4.25
C ILE A 89 1.47 -15.52 -3.08
N GLU A 90 1.61 -14.78 -1.98
CA GLU A 90 0.89 -15.01 -0.75
C GLU A 90 0.73 -13.74 0.09
N GLY A 91 -0.08 -13.86 1.13
CA GLY A 91 -0.29 -12.83 2.14
C GLY A 91 -1.42 -13.25 3.07
N SER A 92 -1.62 -12.47 4.13
CA SER A 92 -2.74 -12.66 5.05
C SER A 92 -3.35 -11.33 5.49
N ARG A 93 -4.60 -11.42 5.95
CA ARG A 93 -5.41 -10.34 6.54
C ARG A 93 -5.83 -9.24 5.56
N ARG A 94 -6.94 -8.59 5.91
CA ARG A 94 -7.49 -7.47 5.15
C ARG A 94 -6.64 -6.22 5.38
N CYS A 95 -6.45 -5.43 4.33
CA CYS A 95 -5.84 -4.10 4.41
C CYS A 95 -6.66 -3.19 5.36
N PRO A 96 -6.02 -2.33 6.18
CA PRO A 96 -6.72 -1.28 6.91
C PRO A 96 -7.52 -0.38 5.96
N PRO A 97 -8.72 0.10 6.36
CA PRO A 97 -9.45 1.07 5.56
C PRO A 97 -8.64 2.36 5.37
N GLU A 98 -8.83 3.03 4.22
CA GLU A 98 -8.31 4.39 4.00
C GLU A 98 -8.91 5.34 5.05
N ASP A 99 -8.15 6.33 5.51
CA ASP A 99 -8.58 7.37 6.45
C ASP A 99 -9.16 6.86 7.78
N VAL A 100 -8.79 5.65 8.20
CA VAL A 100 -9.28 5.07 9.46
C VAL A 100 -8.62 5.70 10.69
N GLY A 101 -7.57 6.52 10.53
CA GLY A 101 -6.90 7.22 11.62
C GLY A 101 -5.64 6.48 12.10
N GLY A 102 -4.88 5.91 11.17
CA GLY A 102 -3.64 5.21 11.44
C GLY A 102 -3.84 3.94 12.27
N THR A 103 -2.77 3.47 12.90
CA THR A 103 -2.80 2.24 13.72
C THR A 103 -3.83 2.31 14.86
N PRO A 104 -3.91 3.38 15.67
CA PRO A 104 -4.90 3.46 16.75
C PRO A 104 -6.35 3.47 16.24
N GLY A 105 -6.60 4.18 15.14
CA GLY A 105 -7.92 4.21 14.51
C GLY A 105 -8.33 2.84 13.98
N PHE A 106 -7.41 2.11 13.37
CA PHE A 106 -7.66 0.75 12.91
C PHE A 106 -7.86 -0.25 14.05
N GLU A 107 -7.14 -0.12 15.16
CA GLU A 107 -7.37 -0.94 16.36
C GLU A 107 -8.79 -0.74 16.91
N GLY A 108 -9.25 0.51 17.03
CA GLY A 108 -10.61 0.83 17.45
C GLY A 108 -11.67 0.33 16.45
N PHE A 109 -11.41 0.46 15.15
CA PHE A 109 -12.26 -0.11 14.11
C PHE A 109 -12.38 -1.64 14.24
N LEU A 110 -11.25 -2.34 14.40
CA LEU A 110 -11.22 -3.80 14.58
C LEU A 110 -11.99 -4.23 15.82
N GLU A 111 -11.77 -3.55 16.95
CA GLU A 111 -12.51 -3.81 18.20
C GLU A 111 -14.02 -3.70 17.95
N ALA A 112 -14.47 -2.63 17.31
CA ALA A 112 -15.88 -2.38 17.05
C ALA A 112 -16.51 -3.42 16.10
N VAL A 113 -15.82 -3.82 15.03
CA VAL A 113 -16.42 -4.72 14.03
C VAL A 113 -16.36 -6.20 14.40
N THR A 114 -15.37 -6.59 15.22
CA THR A 114 -15.15 -7.98 15.62
C THR A 114 -15.80 -8.35 16.96
N THR A 115 -16.13 -7.37 17.81
CA THR A 115 -16.79 -7.62 19.10
C THR A 115 -18.31 -7.82 18.93
N PRO A 116 -18.87 -8.96 19.35
CA PRO A 116 -20.32 -9.18 19.31
C PRO A 116 -21.07 -8.12 20.12
N ARG A 117 -22.10 -7.52 19.53
CA ARG A 117 -22.96 -6.48 20.15
C ARG A 117 -22.21 -5.21 20.60
N HIS A 118 -21.04 -4.90 20.04
CA HIS A 118 -20.38 -3.62 20.27
C HIS A 118 -21.30 -2.46 19.84
N PRO A 119 -21.45 -1.40 20.67
CA PRO A 119 -22.39 -0.31 20.39
C PRO A 119 -22.10 0.40 19.06
N GLU A 120 -20.83 0.52 18.69
CA GLU A 120 -20.42 1.22 17.45
C GLU A 120 -20.33 0.30 16.22
N ARG A 121 -20.58 -1.01 16.36
CA ARG A 121 -20.37 -1.98 15.27
C ARG A 121 -21.11 -1.60 13.99
N ARG A 122 -22.36 -1.19 14.13
CA ARG A 122 -23.19 -0.84 12.97
C ARG A 122 -22.67 0.43 12.30
N THR A 123 -22.36 1.45 13.09
CA THR A 123 -21.79 2.73 12.61
C THR A 123 -20.50 2.49 11.85
N MET A 124 -19.59 1.67 12.38
CA MET A 124 -18.29 1.39 11.75
C MET A 124 -18.42 0.59 10.45
N LEU A 125 -19.32 -0.41 10.38
CA LEU A 125 -19.56 -1.16 9.15
C LEU A 125 -20.27 -0.32 8.08
N ASP A 126 -21.19 0.56 8.49
CA ASP A 126 -21.85 1.48 7.58
C ASP A 126 -20.87 2.53 7.04
N TRP A 127 -19.97 3.06 7.89
CA TRP A 127 -18.86 3.92 7.47
C TRP A 127 -17.91 3.19 6.52
N TYR A 128 -17.53 1.94 6.81
CA TYR A 128 -16.72 1.09 5.94
C TYR A 128 -17.41 0.82 4.59
N GLY A 129 -18.75 0.87 4.55
CA GLY A 129 -19.56 0.63 3.36
C GLY A 129 -19.88 -0.86 3.12
N GLY A 130 -19.78 -1.71 4.15
CA GLY A 130 -20.09 -3.13 4.01
C GLY A 130 -19.61 -4.02 5.16
N PRO A 131 -19.73 -5.36 5.02
CA PRO A 131 -19.12 -6.29 5.95
C PRO A 131 -17.59 -6.22 5.86
N TYR A 132 -16.93 -6.37 7.01
CA TYR A 132 -15.48 -6.43 7.12
C TYR A 132 -15.07 -7.76 7.77
N ASP A 133 -14.24 -8.54 7.08
CA ASP A 133 -13.57 -9.70 7.67
C ASP A 133 -12.06 -9.42 7.75
N PRO A 134 -11.48 -9.24 8.95
CA PRO A 134 -10.05 -8.97 9.11
C PRO A 134 -9.16 -10.11 8.60
N LYS A 135 -9.69 -11.33 8.45
CA LYS A 135 -8.93 -12.50 8.00
C LYS A 135 -8.93 -12.65 6.48
N ASP A 136 -9.87 -12.00 5.79
CA ASP A 136 -9.95 -12.05 4.33
C ASP A 136 -8.97 -11.06 3.70
N ILE A 137 -7.89 -11.58 3.10
CA ILE A 137 -6.93 -10.76 2.36
C ILE A 137 -7.52 -10.14 1.07
N ASN A 138 -8.67 -10.61 0.60
CA ASN A 138 -9.24 -10.19 -0.68
C ASN A 138 -8.28 -10.47 -1.86
N ARG A 139 -7.82 -11.73 -1.95
CA ARG A 139 -6.89 -12.21 -3.00
C ARG A 139 -7.34 -11.81 -4.40
N GLN A 140 -8.64 -11.92 -4.70
CA GLN A 140 -9.19 -11.57 -6.01
C GLN A 140 -8.94 -10.11 -6.39
N MET A 141 -9.13 -9.18 -5.46
CA MET A 141 -8.86 -7.75 -5.70
C MET A 141 -7.36 -7.49 -5.93
N ILE A 142 -6.49 -8.14 -5.16
CA ILE A 142 -5.03 -8.02 -5.32
C ILE A 142 -4.61 -8.51 -6.70
N GLU A 143 -5.03 -9.72 -7.08
CA GLU A 143 -4.72 -10.30 -8.39
C GLU A 143 -5.28 -9.44 -9.53
N TYR A 144 -6.48 -8.87 -9.37
CA TYR A 144 -7.05 -7.92 -10.32
C TYR A 144 -6.17 -6.66 -10.47
N ARG A 145 -5.77 -6.01 -9.36
CA ARG A 145 -4.91 -4.82 -9.39
C ARG A 145 -3.54 -5.12 -10.00
N PHE A 146 -2.95 -6.27 -9.67
CA PHE A 146 -1.66 -6.72 -10.22
C PHE A 146 -1.75 -6.94 -11.73
N ALA A 147 -2.83 -7.57 -12.21
CA ALA A 147 -3.07 -7.73 -13.64
C ALA A 147 -3.18 -6.38 -14.38
N GLN A 148 -3.76 -5.34 -13.76
CA GLN A 148 -3.79 -4.00 -14.36
C GLN A 148 -2.38 -3.39 -14.46
N ILE A 149 -1.55 -3.55 -13.43
CA ILE A 149 -0.15 -3.10 -13.45
C ILE A 149 0.63 -3.82 -14.56
N ALA A 150 0.50 -5.14 -14.65
CA ALA A 150 1.18 -5.93 -15.66
C ALA A 150 0.75 -5.51 -17.09
N LYS A 151 -0.57 -5.34 -17.33
CA LYS A 151 -1.10 -4.83 -18.60
C LYS A 151 -0.50 -3.48 -18.98
N ARG A 152 -0.37 -2.55 -18.02
CA ARG A 152 0.24 -1.22 -18.27
C ARG A 152 1.72 -1.34 -18.65
N ARG A 153 2.46 -2.24 -18.02
CA ARG A 153 3.89 -2.47 -18.30
C ARG A 153 4.17 -3.16 -19.63
N MET A 154 3.23 -3.98 -20.11
CA MET A 154 3.35 -4.66 -21.40
C MET A 154 3.00 -3.78 -22.61
N LYS A 155 2.38 -2.61 -22.38
CA LYS A 155 2.12 -1.67 -23.48
C LYS A 155 3.45 -1.07 -23.96
N PRO A 156 3.72 -1.02 -25.28
CA PRO A 156 4.86 -0.27 -25.80
C PRO A 156 4.76 1.19 -25.34
N SER A 157 5.88 1.80 -24.94
CA SER A 157 5.91 3.26 -24.78
C SER A 157 5.45 3.92 -26.07
N PRO A 158 4.62 4.98 -26.02
CA PRO A 158 4.42 5.83 -27.18
C PRO A 158 5.81 6.29 -27.67
N ARG A 159 6.06 6.11 -28.97
CA ARG A 159 7.26 6.65 -29.63
C ARG A 159 7.19 8.16 -29.70
#